data_AF-J8HYZ2-F1
#
_entry.id   AF-J8HYZ2-F1
#
_cell.length_a   1.000
_cell.length_b   1.000
_cell.length_c   1.000
_cell.angle_alpha   90.00
_cell.angle_beta   90.00
_cell.angle_gamma   90.00
#
_symmetry.space_group_name_H-M   'P 1'
#
loop_
_entity.id
_entity.type
_entity.pdbx_description
1 polymer ?
#
loop_
_entity_poly.entity_id
_entity_poly.type
_entity_poly.pdbx_seq_one_letter_code
_entity_poly.pdbx_strand_id
1 'polypeptide(L)' 'MTKKLFTERDIQILSNNPYIKSVSQKGITYTDEFKR' A
#
# COMPACT_ATOMS: atom_id res chain seq x y z
N MET A 1 16.84 11.16 -7.43
CA MET A 1 15.49 10.72 -7.01
C MET A 1 15.64 9.48 -6.14
N THR A 2 15.62 9.65 -4.82
CA THR A 2 15.69 8.52 -3.89
C THR A 2 14.40 7.72 -4.01
N LYS A 3 14.49 6.44 -4.38
CA LYS A 3 13.35 5.53 -4.34
C LYS A 3 13.06 5.24 -2.87
N LYS A 4 12.17 6.02 -2.25
CA LYS A 4 11.65 5.69 -0.91
C LYS A 4 10.85 4.41 -1.05
N LEU A 5 11.38 3.33 -0.49
CA LEU A 5 10.69 2.04 -0.37
C LEU A 5 9.83 2.08 0.89
N PHE A 6 8.68 1.42 0.85
CA PHE A 6 7.86 1.22 2.03
C PHE A 6 8.60 0.32 3.01
N THR A 7 8.67 0.73 4.27
CA THR A 7 9.23 -0.11 5.34
C THR A 7 8.22 -1.17 5.74
N GLU A 8 8.65 -2.23 6.43
CA GLU A 8 7.73 -3.27 6.92
C GLU A 8 6.62 -2.69 7.81
N ARG A 9 6.94 -1.65 8.57
CA ARG A 9 5.95 -0.93 9.39
C ARG A 9 4.90 -0.24 8.52
N ASP A 10 5.32 0.43 7.44
CA ASP A 10 4.38 1.05 6.49
C ASP A 10 3.51 -0.01 5.82
N ILE A 11 4.10 -1.13 5.41
CA ILE A 11 3.39 -2.26 4.80
C ILE A 11 2.35 -2.82 5.76
N GLN A 12 2.67 -3.03 7.03
CA GLN A 12 1.72 -3.51 8.03
C GLN A 12 0.57 -2.52 8.26
N ILE A 13 0.86 -1.22 8.36
CA ILE A 13 -0.18 -0.19 8.55
C ILE A 13 -1.10 -0.16 7.33
N LEU A 14 -0.53 -0.17 6.12
CA LEU A 14 -1.27 -0.14 4.86
C LEU A 14 -2.05 -1.43 4.61
N SER A 15 -1.53 -2.59 5.03
CA SER A 15 -2.22 -3.88 4.89
C SER A 15 -3.47 -3.98 5.77
N ASN A 16 -3.61 -3.14 6.80
CA ASN A 16 -4.82 -3.06 7.62
C ASN A 16 -5.89 -2.13 7.02
N ASN A 17 -5.62 -1.47 5.89
CA ASN A 17 -6.58 -0.58 5.25
C ASN A 17 -7.55 -1.40 4.37
N PRO A 18 -8.88 -1.30 4.58
CA PRO A 18 -9.88 -2.06 3.81
C PRO A 18 -9.92 -1.67 2.31
N TYR A 19 -9.41 -0.50 1.94
CA TYR A 19 -9.35 -0.05 0.55
C TYR A 19 -8.08 -0.48 -0.19
N ILE A 20 -7.20 -1.23 0.47
CA ILE A 20 -5.94 -1.70 -0.10
C ILE A 20 -6.07 -3.18 -0.44
N LYS A 21 -5.86 -3.52 -1.72
CA LYS A 21 -5.90 -4.89 -2.24
C LYS A 21 -4.58 -5.62 -2.02
N SER A 22 -3.46 -4.93 -2.20
CA SER A 22 -2.13 -5.49 -1.99
C SER A 22 -1.11 -4.37 -1.78
N VAL A 23 -0.12 -4.62 -0.94
CA VAL A 23 0.98 -3.69 -0.66
C VAL A 23 2.32 -4.41 -0.82
N SER A 24 3.27 -3.74 -1.46
CA SER A 24 4.64 -4.21 -1.68
C SER A 24 5.62 -3.09 -1.36
N GLN A 25 6.89 -3.41 -1.10
CA GLN A 25 7.92 -2.39 -0.80
C GLN A 25 8.06 -1.29 -1.87
N LYS A 26 7.57 -1.54 -3.09
CA LYS A 26 7.68 -0.65 -4.24
C LYS A 26 6.35 0.01 -4.65
N GLY A 27 5.22 -0.38 -4.08
CA GLY A 27 3.91 0.10 -4.55
C GLY A 27 2.71 -0.43 -3.75
N ILE A 28 1.56 0.23 -3.93
CA ILE A 28 0.28 -0.12 -3.32
C ILE A 28 -0.74 -0.32 -4.44
N THR A 29 -1.51 -1.38 -4.34
CA THR A 29 -2.66 -1.66 -5.21
C THR A 29 -3.93 -1.44 -4.40
N TYR A 30 -4.78 -0.50 -4.83
CA TYR A 30 -6.06 -0.22 -4.21
C TYR A 30 -7.16 -1.15 -4.74
N THR A 31 -8.21 -1.34 -3.95
CA THR A 31 -9.44 -2.01 -4.40
C THR A 31 -10.24 -1.09 -5.32
N ASP A 32 -11.06 -1.67 -6.20
CA ASP A 32 -11.93 -0.91 -7.11
C ASP A 32 -12.94 -0.02 -6.35
N GLU A 33 -13.26 -0.38 -5.09
CA GLU A 33 -14.11 0.40 -4.19
C GLU A 33 -13.53 1.76 -3.83
N PHE A 34 -12.20 1.93 -3.87
CA PHE A 34 -11.56 3.22 -3.59
C PHE A 34 -11.84 4.28 -4.65
N LYS A 35 -12.14 3.88 -5.89
CA LYS A 35 -12.36 4.80 -7.03
C LYS A 35 -13.83 5.15 -7.26
N ARG A 36 -14.75 4.59 -6.47
CA ARG A 36 -16.17 4.66 -6.70
C ARG A 36 -16.82 5.90 -6.10
#